data_AF-A0A1V4QG93-F1
#
_entry.id   AF-A0A1V4QG93-F1
#
_cell.length_a   1.000
_cell.length_b   1.000
_cell.length_c   1.000
_cell.angle_alpha   90.00
_cell.angle_beta   90.00
_cell.angle_gamma   90.00
#
_symmetry.space_group_name_H-M   'P 1'
#
loop_
_entity.id
_entity.type
_entity.pdbx_description
1 polymer ?
#
loop_
_entity_poly.entity_id
_entity_poly.type
_entity_poly.pdbx_seq_one_letter_code
_entity_poly.pdbx_strand_id
1 'polypeptide(L)'
;MRHKFLLFVLILIPGLIFARDRVGYLGIRTTELSSAMKKAIGVEYGVLIEDVVENSPAKKAGLKPGDIIMEIESMKIFDKKSLSDIIEKRPEKKVKIVILREHRKKTFILTLGEREKSKLKFEMNFPNLPDFNAILGRSTKELKKDIEALKKELQELKEEVNNLKKKIK
;
A
#
# COMPACT_ATOMS: atom_id res chain seq x y z
N MET A 1 11.92 44.57 2.20
CA MET A 1 10.44 44.37 2.26
C MET A 1 10.02 43.09 1.55
N ARG A 2 10.36 41.90 2.07
CA ARG A 2 10.03 40.60 1.45
C ARG A 2 9.88 39.49 2.48
N HIS A 3 8.98 39.61 3.46
CA HIS A 3 8.71 38.51 4.39
C HIS A 3 7.29 38.44 4.98
N LYS A 4 6.34 39.24 4.48
CA LYS A 4 4.95 39.26 5.01
C LYS A 4 3.91 38.51 4.17
N PHE A 5 4.29 37.92 3.04
CA PHE A 5 3.35 37.26 2.12
C PHE A 5 3.12 35.75 2.41
N LEU A 6 4.01 35.11 3.16
CA LEU A 6 3.92 33.65 3.41
C LEU A 6 3.01 33.28 4.59
N LEU A 7 2.71 34.23 5.48
CA LEU A 7 1.89 33.98 6.67
C LEU A 7 0.38 34.15 6.44
N PHE A 8 -0.03 34.63 5.25
CA PHE A 8 -1.44 34.90 4.95
C PHE A 8 -2.18 33.76 4.24
N VAL A 9 -1.46 32.71 3.80
CA VAL A 9 -2.07 31.59 3.07
C VAL A 9 -2.83 30.63 4.01
N LEU A 10 -2.57 30.67 5.32
CA LEU A 10 -3.20 29.76 6.28
C LEU A 10 -4.60 30.19 6.76
N ILE A 11 -5.04 31.42 6.45
CA ILE A 11 -6.28 32.01 7.00
C ILE A 11 -7.41 32.10 5.96
N LEU A 12 -7.13 31.84 4.67
CA LEU A 12 -8.07 32.08 3.57
C LEU A 12 -8.70 30.82 2.96
N ILE A 13 -9.03 29.81 3.79
CA ILE A 13 -10.08 28.83 3.42
C ILE A 13 -11.09 28.67 4.57
N PRO A 14 -11.85 29.71 4.95
CA PRO A 14 -13.04 29.52 5.77
C PRO A 14 -14.04 28.67 4.96
N GLY A 15 -14.32 27.45 5.43
CA GLY A 15 -15.24 26.53 4.75
C GLY A 15 -14.60 25.26 4.17
N LEU A 16 -13.35 24.92 4.53
CA LEU A 16 -12.85 23.55 4.32
C LEU A 16 -13.59 22.57 5.24
N ILE A 17 -14.84 22.29 4.91
CA ILE A 17 -15.60 21.18 5.46
C ILE A 17 -14.88 19.94 4.93
N PHE A 18 -14.02 19.33 5.75
CA PHE A 18 -13.57 17.97 5.51
C PHE A 18 -14.82 17.10 5.59
N ALA A 19 -15.47 16.84 4.46
CA ALA A 19 -16.44 15.77 4.34
C ALA A 19 -15.70 14.47 4.68
N ARG A 20 -15.86 14.00 5.91
CA ARG A 20 -15.30 12.74 6.39
C ARG A 20 -16.09 11.63 5.73
N ASP A 21 -15.60 11.15 4.59
CA ASP A 21 -16.13 9.94 3.96
C ASP A 21 -15.87 8.77 4.92
N ARG A 22 -16.92 8.41 5.65
CA ARG A 22 -16.97 7.22 6.50
C ARG A 22 -17.09 6.01 5.61
N VAL A 23 -16.16 5.06 5.75
CA VAL A 23 -16.17 3.81 4.98
C VAL A 23 -16.17 2.61 5.92
N GLY A 24 -16.73 1.51 5.44
CA GLY A 24 -16.69 0.26 6.18
C GLY A 24 -15.26 -0.23 6.42
N TYR A 25 -15.09 -0.92 7.54
CA TYR A 25 -13.83 -1.44 8.02
C TYR A 25 -13.99 -2.86 8.56
N LEU A 26 -13.16 -3.78 8.09
CA LEU A 26 -13.13 -5.17 8.58
C LEU A 26 -11.89 -5.47 9.44
N GLY A 27 -10.75 -4.85 9.12
CA GLY A 27 -9.48 -5.02 9.84
C GLY A 27 -8.72 -6.29 9.49
N ILE A 28 -8.51 -6.52 8.20
CA ILE A 28 -7.75 -7.66 7.68
C ILE A 28 -6.69 -7.19 6.68
N ARG A 29 -5.57 -7.93 6.61
CA ARG A 29 -4.61 -7.85 5.52
C ARG A 29 -4.77 -9.06 4.65
N THR A 30 -4.78 -8.84 3.34
CA THR A 30 -5.10 -9.88 2.38
C THR A 30 -4.19 -9.87 1.17
N THR A 31 -4.00 -11.08 0.63
CA THR A 31 -3.27 -11.34 -0.61
C THR A 31 -4.11 -12.19 -1.56
N GLU A 32 -3.91 -11.94 -2.85
CA GLU A 32 -4.61 -12.66 -3.91
C GLU A 32 -4.00 -14.04 -4.12
N LEU A 33 -4.86 -15.02 -4.38
CA LEU A 33 -4.42 -16.38 -4.68
C LEU A 33 -3.97 -16.46 -6.14
N SER A 34 -2.74 -16.96 -6.35
CA SER A 34 -2.25 -17.31 -7.68
C SER A 34 -3.05 -18.48 -8.26
N SER A 35 -3.05 -18.63 -9.58
CA SER A 35 -3.73 -19.75 -10.26
C SER A 35 -3.24 -21.12 -9.77
N ALA A 36 -1.95 -21.25 -9.42
CA ALA A 36 -1.40 -22.47 -8.86
C ALA A 36 -1.96 -22.76 -7.46
N MET A 37 -2.04 -21.75 -6.59
CA MET A 37 -2.62 -21.88 -5.23
C MET A 37 -4.10 -22.24 -5.30
N LYS A 38 -4.86 -21.59 -6.18
CA LYS A 38 -6.28 -21.89 -6.44
C LYS A 38 -6.49 -23.36 -6.82
N LYS A 39 -5.69 -23.88 -7.76
CA LYS A 39 -5.72 -25.30 -8.16
C LYS A 39 -5.35 -26.24 -7.03
N ALA A 40 -4.30 -25.93 -6.26
CA ALA A 40 -3.85 -26.77 -5.15
C ALA A 40 -4.90 -26.87 -4.02
N ILE A 41 -5.62 -25.79 -3.76
CA ILE A 41 -6.64 -25.71 -2.69
C ILE A 41 -8.02 -26.20 -3.20
N GLY A 42 -8.23 -26.24 -4.51
CA GLY A 42 -9.50 -26.63 -5.12
C GLY A 42 -10.55 -25.53 -5.12
N VAL A 43 -10.14 -24.27 -5.32
CA VAL A 43 -11.04 -23.10 -5.39
C VAL A 43 -10.87 -22.32 -6.69
N GLU A 44 -11.95 -21.73 -7.18
CA GLU A 44 -11.94 -20.90 -8.40
C GLU A 44 -11.64 -19.42 -8.10
N TYR A 45 -12.08 -18.93 -6.94
CA TYR A 45 -11.98 -17.55 -6.51
C TYR A 45 -11.74 -17.48 -5.00
N GLY A 46 -11.45 -16.28 -4.52
CA GLY A 46 -11.23 -16.00 -3.11
C GLY A 46 -9.92 -15.27 -2.86
N VAL A 47 -9.85 -14.66 -1.67
CA VAL A 47 -8.71 -13.87 -1.23
C VAL A 47 -8.24 -14.40 0.13
N LEU A 48 -6.94 -14.63 0.27
CA LEU A 48 -6.33 -15.15 1.49
C LEU A 48 -6.19 -14.04 2.53
N ILE A 49 -6.60 -14.32 3.77
CA ILE A 49 -6.30 -13.51 4.94
C ILE A 49 -4.88 -13.85 5.39
N GLU A 50 -3.97 -12.89 5.25
CA GLU A 50 -2.60 -13.00 5.74
C GLU A 50 -2.51 -12.66 7.22
N ASP A 51 -3.27 -11.65 7.65
CA ASP A 51 -3.22 -11.13 9.01
C ASP A 51 -4.58 -10.50 9.39
N VAL A 52 -4.87 -10.50 10.68
CA VAL A 52 -6.09 -9.94 11.26
C VAL A 52 -5.69 -8.94 12.33
N VAL A 53 -6.09 -7.69 12.13
CA VAL A 53 -5.75 -6.58 13.04
C VAL A 53 -6.38 -6.84 14.40
N GLU A 54 -5.61 -6.64 15.48
CA GLU A 54 -6.13 -6.75 16.85
C GLU A 54 -7.24 -5.74 17.12
N ASN A 55 -8.19 -6.11 17.99
CA ASN A 55 -9.39 -5.33 18.30
C ASN A 55 -10.31 -4.99 17.11
N SER A 56 -10.07 -5.57 15.93
CA SER A 56 -10.88 -5.34 14.73
C SER A 56 -12.21 -6.11 14.72
N PRO A 57 -13.18 -5.70 13.87
CA PRO A 57 -14.39 -6.48 13.60
C PRO A 57 -14.10 -7.92 13.17
N ALA A 58 -13.10 -8.14 12.32
CA ALA A 58 -12.68 -9.47 11.88
C ALA A 58 -12.20 -10.34 13.04
N LYS A 59 -11.37 -9.77 13.94
CA LYS A 59 -10.88 -10.48 15.13
C LYS A 59 -12.02 -10.88 16.05
N LYS A 60 -12.94 -9.94 16.33
CA LYS A 60 -14.13 -10.16 17.16
C LYS A 60 -15.05 -11.24 16.57
N ALA A 61 -15.11 -11.34 15.25
CA ALA A 61 -15.87 -12.37 14.54
C ALA A 61 -15.18 -13.75 14.51
N GLY A 62 -13.92 -13.86 14.94
CA GLY A 62 -13.18 -15.12 14.92
C GLY A 62 -12.58 -15.49 13.56
N LEU A 63 -12.43 -14.51 12.65
CA LEU A 63 -11.61 -14.67 11.45
C LEU A 63 -10.14 -14.82 11.86
N LYS A 64 -9.39 -15.60 11.08
CA LYS A 64 -8.00 -15.95 11.37
C LYS A 64 -7.12 -15.85 10.12
N PRO A 65 -5.81 -15.62 10.29
CA PRO A 65 -4.85 -15.87 9.22
C PRO A 65 -5.00 -17.28 8.64
N GLY A 66 -4.87 -17.41 7.32
CA GLY A 66 -5.08 -18.67 6.59
C GLY A 66 -6.51 -18.90 6.12
N ASP A 67 -7.48 -18.10 6.55
CA ASP A 67 -8.83 -18.12 5.99
C ASP A 67 -8.83 -17.58 4.56
N ILE A 68 -9.63 -18.19 3.69
CA ILE A 68 -9.85 -17.67 2.33
C ILE A 68 -11.27 -17.12 2.27
N ILE A 69 -11.40 -15.80 2.07
CA ILE A 69 -12.70 -15.15 1.90
C ILE A 69 -13.21 -15.47 0.50
N MET A 70 -14.36 -16.15 0.42
CA MET A 70 -14.98 -16.59 -0.82
C MET A 70 -16.10 -15.63 -1.22
N GLU A 71 -16.98 -15.29 -0.28
CA GLU A 71 -18.19 -14.50 -0.57
C GLU A 71 -18.49 -13.52 0.56
N ILE A 72 -19.06 -12.37 0.21
CA ILE A 72 -19.66 -11.41 1.16
C ILE A 72 -21.04 -11.03 0.64
N GLU A 73 -22.08 -11.17 1.47
CA GLU A 73 -23.47 -10.88 1.06
C GLU A 73 -23.88 -11.58 -0.24
N SER A 74 -23.46 -12.85 -0.40
CA SER A 74 -23.68 -13.68 -1.60
C SER A 74 -22.98 -13.16 -2.87
N MET A 75 -22.12 -12.14 -2.76
CA MET A 75 -21.25 -11.70 -3.86
C MET A 75 -19.92 -12.44 -3.78
N LYS A 76 -19.52 -13.07 -4.90
CA LYS A 76 -18.23 -13.75 -5.04
C LYS A 76 -17.08 -12.74 -5.01
N ILE A 77 -16.03 -13.06 -4.27
CA ILE A 77 -14.83 -12.24 -4.15
C ILE A 77 -13.73 -12.82 -5.04
N PHE A 78 -13.42 -12.14 -6.14
CA PHE A 78 -12.43 -12.60 -7.12
C PHE A 78 -11.03 -12.06 -6.85
N ASP A 79 -10.96 -10.85 -6.30
CA ASP A 79 -9.74 -10.08 -6.12
C ASP A 79 -9.84 -9.16 -4.89
N LYS A 80 -8.72 -8.57 -4.50
CA LYS A 80 -8.65 -7.71 -3.31
C LYS A 80 -9.46 -6.42 -3.47
N LYS A 81 -9.62 -5.91 -4.69
CA LYS A 81 -10.34 -4.68 -4.98
C LYS A 81 -11.84 -4.87 -4.75
N SER A 82 -12.41 -5.97 -5.24
CA SER A 82 -13.82 -6.35 -5.05
C SER A 82 -14.16 -6.48 -3.56
N LEU A 83 -13.27 -7.10 -2.79
CA LEU A 83 -13.38 -7.19 -1.33
C LEU A 83 -13.44 -5.81 -0.67
N SER A 84 -12.47 -4.95 -1.00
CA SER A 84 -12.38 -3.59 -0.46
C SER A 84 -13.60 -2.77 -0.81
N ASP A 85 -14.05 -2.80 -2.06
CA ASP A 85 -15.20 -2.03 -2.55
C ASP A 85 -16.50 -2.44 -1.85
N ILE A 86 -16.70 -3.74 -1.60
CA ILE A 86 -17.89 -4.27 -0.91
C ILE A 86 -17.93 -3.81 0.55
N ILE A 87 -16.78 -3.87 1.23
CA ILE A 87 -16.65 -3.47 2.64
C ILE A 87 -16.83 -1.95 2.77
N GLU A 88 -16.12 -1.16 1.95
CA GLU A 88 -16.12 0.30 2.07
C GLU A 88 -17.52 0.91 1.87
N LYS A 89 -18.33 0.33 0.98
CA LYS A 89 -19.72 0.77 0.70
C LYS A 89 -20.72 0.44 1.81
N ARG A 90 -20.31 -0.26 2.87
CA ARG A 90 -21.21 -0.77 3.92
C ARG A 90 -20.69 -0.49 5.34
N PRO A 91 -20.48 0.78 5.73
CA PRO A 91 -20.14 1.10 7.11
C PRO A 91 -21.25 0.65 8.07
N GLU A 92 -20.86 0.13 9.24
CA GLU A 92 -21.75 -0.25 10.35
C GLU A 92 -22.83 -1.30 10.02
N LYS A 93 -22.69 -2.05 8.92
CA LYS A 93 -23.66 -3.08 8.54
C LYS A 93 -23.23 -4.46 9.02
N LYS A 94 -24.20 -5.25 9.48
CA LYS A 94 -24.05 -6.69 9.60
C LYS A 94 -23.91 -7.29 8.22
N VAL A 95 -22.87 -8.09 8.02
CA VAL A 95 -22.57 -8.79 6.78
C VAL A 95 -22.33 -10.27 7.02
N LYS A 96 -22.86 -11.09 6.13
CA LYS A 96 -22.59 -12.53 6.02
C LYS A 96 -21.35 -12.73 5.15
N ILE A 97 -20.33 -13.36 5.73
CA ILE A 97 -19.08 -13.72 5.04
C ILE A 97 -18.97 -15.24 4.97
N VAL A 98 -18.70 -15.76 3.78
CA VAL A 98 -18.36 -17.17 3.56
C VAL A 98 -16.85 -17.28 3.37
N ILE A 99 -16.22 -18.10 4.20
CA ILE A 99 -14.80 -18.40 4.13
C ILE A 99 -14.57 -19.89 3.84
N LEU A 100 -13.38 -20.22 3.36
CA LEU A 100 -12.82 -21.57 3.38
C LEU A 100 -11.75 -21.65 4.47
N ARG A 101 -11.88 -22.59 5.39
CA ARG A 101 -10.89 -22.92 6.43
C ARG A 101 -10.75 -24.43 6.52
N GLU A 102 -9.54 -24.96 6.38
CA GLU A 102 -9.27 -26.42 6.39
C GLU A 102 -10.17 -27.17 5.37
N HIS A 103 -10.23 -26.67 4.13
CA HIS A 103 -11.06 -27.23 3.05
C HIS A 103 -12.57 -27.29 3.33
N ARG A 104 -13.06 -26.64 4.39
CA ARG A 104 -14.49 -26.56 4.71
C ARG A 104 -14.98 -25.12 4.64
N LYS A 105 -16.13 -24.95 4.00
CA LYS A 105 -16.81 -23.65 3.98
C LYS A 105 -17.38 -23.36 5.38
N LYS A 106 -17.12 -22.17 5.89
CA LYS A 106 -17.68 -21.66 7.14
C LYS A 106 -18.32 -20.31 6.87
N THR A 107 -19.40 -20.02 7.59
CA THR A 107 -20.14 -18.76 7.46
C THR A 107 -20.06 -17.99 8.76
N PHE A 108 -19.72 -16.71 8.67
CA PHE A 108 -19.65 -15.78 9.78
C PHE A 108 -20.60 -14.62 9.52
N ILE A 109 -21.29 -14.17 10.56
CA ILE A 109 -22.07 -12.94 10.53
C ILE A 109 -21.35 -11.96 11.46
N LEU A 110 -20.94 -10.82 10.93
CA LEU A 110 -20.21 -9.81 11.69
C LEU A 110 -20.67 -8.41 11.32
N THR A 111 -20.51 -7.48 12.24
CA THR A 111 -20.80 -6.06 11.99
C THR A 111 -19.52 -5.38 11.52
N LEU A 112 -19.54 -4.77 10.33
CA LEU A 112 -18.44 -3.96 9.85
C LEU A 112 -18.25 -2.75 10.75
N GLY A 113 -17.01 -2.42 11.06
CA GLY A 113 -16.67 -1.17 11.72
C GLY A 113 -16.74 -0.01 10.74
N GLU A 114 -16.52 1.18 11.26
CA GLU A 114 -16.39 2.40 10.49
C GLU A 114 -14.97 2.93 10.65
N ARG A 115 -14.38 3.40 9.55
CA ARG A 115 -13.14 4.16 9.58
C ARG A 115 -13.27 5.41 8.72
N GLU A 116 -12.55 6.45 9.10
CA GLU A 116 -12.37 7.61 8.24
C GLU A 116 -11.47 7.24 7.08
N LYS A 117 -11.98 7.36 5.85
CA LYS A 117 -11.12 7.30 4.67
C LYS A 117 -10.44 8.65 4.57
N SER A 118 -9.24 8.75 5.14
CA SER A 118 -8.38 9.91 4.94
C SER A 118 -8.01 10.00 3.45
N LYS A 119 -8.81 10.75 2.68
CA LYS A 119 -8.43 11.23 1.35
C LYS A 119 -7.39 12.32 1.50
N LEU A 120 -6.19 11.98 1.98
CA LEU A 120 -5.01 12.77 1.65
C LEU A 120 -4.64 12.45 0.20
N LYS A 121 -5.50 12.87 -0.73
CA LYS A 121 -5.06 13.20 -2.08
C LYS A 121 -4.38 14.55 -1.95
N PHE A 122 -3.07 14.55 -1.88
CA PHE A 122 -2.27 15.76 -2.00
C PHE A 122 -2.26 16.18 -3.48
N GLU A 123 -3.43 16.55 -4.02
CA GLU A 123 -3.52 17.26 -5.30
C GLU A 123 -3.17 18.72 -5.03
N MET A 124 -1.89 18.99 -4.76
CA MET A 124 -1.40 20.36 -4.78
C MET A 124 -1.24 20.77 -6.24
N ASN A 125 -2.27 21.40 -6.80
CA ASN A 125 -2.09 22.27 -7.96
C ASN A 125 -1.27 23.47 -7.51
N PHE A 126 0.05 23.34 -7.57
CA PHE A 126 0.95 24.48 -7.46
C PHE A 126 1.11 25.10 -8.85
N PRO A 127 0.43 26.22 -9.15
CA PRO A 127 0.76 26.99 -10.34
C PRO A 127 2.21 27.48 -10.16
N ASN A 128 3.11 26.96 -10.99
CA ASN A 128 4.57 27.13 -10.95
C ASN A 128 5.34 26.29 -9.92
N LEU A 129 5.19 24.96 -9.95
CA LEU A 129 6.29 24.11 -9.49
C LEU A 129 7.51 24.37 -10.41
N PRO A 130 8.69 24.77 -9.88
CA PRO A 130 9.92 24.61 -10.65
C PRO A 130 10.01 23.14 -11.05
N ASP A 131 10.29 22.89 -12.33
CA ASP A 131 10.35 21.53 -12.86
C ASP A 131 11.21 20.66 -11.93
N PHE A 132 10.58 19.68 -11.31
CA PHE A 132 11.23 18.79 -10.35
C PHE A 132 12.40 18.06 -11.05
N ASN A 133 12.29 17.84 -12.36
CA ASN A 133 13.37 17.32 -13.20
C ASN A 133 14.51 18.33 -13.40
N ALA A 134 14.26 19.64 -13.36
CA ALA A 134 15.32 20.65 -13.43
C ALA A 134 16.09 20.77 -12.10
N ILE A 135 15.42 20.55 -10.96
CA ILE A 135 16.05 20.52 -9.64
C ILE A 135 16.84 19.21 -9.45
N LEU A 136 16.24 18.06 -9.75
CA LEU A 136 16.91 16.76 -9.70
C LEU A 136 17.94 16.58 -10.82
N GLY A 137 17.77 17.24 -11.97
CA GLY A 137 18.70 17.21 -13.10
C GLY A 137 20.05 17.82 -12.78
N ARG A 138 20.10 18.89 -11.97
CA ARG A 138 21.38 19.44 -11.46
C ARG A 138 22.06 18.48 -10.51
N SER A 139 21.32 17.95 -9.54
CA SER A 139 21.86 17.01 -8.55
C SER A 139 22.33 15.70 -9.19
N THR A 140 21.61 15.16 -10.17
CA THR A 140 22.00 13.92 -10.88
C THR A 140 23.18 14.10 -11.83
N LYS A 141 23.43 15.30 -12.38
CA LYS A 141 24.59 15.54 -13.24
C LYS A 141 25.89 15.64 -12.43
N GLU A 142 25.83 16.28 -11.27
CA GLU A 142 26.94 16.29 -10.31
C GLU A 142 27.18 14.88 -9.75
N LEU A 143 26.14 14.17 -9.29
CA LEU A 143 26.27 12.78 -8.83
C LEU A 143 26.83 11.84 -9.90
N LYS A 144 26.42 11.98 -11.18
CA LYS A 144 26.94 11.14 -12.27
C LYS A 144 28.44 11.35 -12.48
N LYS A 145 28.91 12.59 -12.38
CA LYS A 145 30.33 12.93 -12.53
C LYS A 145 31.16 12.34 -11.40
N ASP A 146 30.66 12.41 -10.17
CA ASP A 146 31.34 11.84 -9.00
C ASP A 146 31.38 10.30 -9.08
N ILE A 147 30.29 9.66 -9.53
CA ILE A 147 30.23 8.20 -9.75
C ILE A 147 31.23 7.75 -10.83
N GLU A 148 31.41 8.54 -11.89
CA GLU A 148 32.39 8.23 -12.94
C GLU A 148 33.84 8.38 -12.45
N ALA A 149 34.13 9.42 -11.66
CA ALA A 149 35.44 9.60 -11.05
C ALA A 149 35.79 8.43 -10.10
N LEU A 150 34.86 8.05 -9.22
CA LEU A 150 35.00 6.89 -8.32
C LEU A 150 35.21 5.57 -9.06
N LYS A 151 34.53 5.35 -10.19
CA LYS A 151 34.73 4.15 -11.01
C LYS A 151 36.14 4.08 -11.59
N LYS A 152 36.70 5.23 -11.98
CA LYS A 152 38.04 5.30 -12.55
C LYS A 152 39.11 5.00 -11.49
N GLU A 153 39.00 5.59 -10.30
CA GLU A 153 39.89 5.29 -9.17
C GLU A 153 39.84 3.80 -8.78
N LEU A 154 38.64 3.20 -8.75
CA LEU A 154 38.49 1.76 -8.48
C LEU A 154 39.15 0.88 -9.55
N GLN A 155 39.25 1.35 -10.80
CA GLN A 155 39.90 0.61 -11.87
C GLN A 155 41.42 0.68 -11.75
N GLU A 156 41.95 1.88 -11.49
CA GLU A 156 43.39 2.11 -11.26
C GLU A 156 43.88 1.29 -10.05
N LEU A 157 43.13 1.30 -8.94
CA LEU A 157 43.47 0.52 -7.75
C LEU A 157 43.44 -1.00 -8.01
N LYS A 158 42.50 -1.49 -8.85
CA LYS A 158 42.46 -2.91 -9.24
C LYS A 158 43.67 -3.31 -10.06
N GLU A 159 44.15 -2.43 -10.94
CA GLU A 159 45.34 -2.65 -11.75
C GLU A 159 46.60 -2.65 -10.88
N GLU A 160 46.71 -1.73 -9.92
CA GLU A 160 47.81 -1.72 -8.95
C GLU A 160 47.85 -2.99 -8.10
N VAL A 161 46.71 -3.41 -7.54
CA VAL A 161 46.62 -4.66 -6.77
C VAL A 161 47.01 -5.87 -7.63
N ASN A 162 46.64 -5.90 -8.91
CA ASN A 162 47.00 -6.99 -9.82
C ASN A 162 48.51 -7.00 -10.13
N ASN A 163 49.12 -5.83 -10.29
CA ASN A 163 50.55 -5.68 -10.52
C ASN A 163 51.38 -6.03 -9.26
N LEU A 164 50.90 -5.68 -8.07
CA LEU A 164 51.50 -6.09 -6.81
C LEU A 164 51.43 -7.61 -6.60
N LYS A 165 50.29 -8.23 -6.93
CA LYS A 165 50.15 -9.71 -6.91
C LYS A 165 51.12 -10.42 -7.86
N LYS A 166 51.45 -9.80 -9.00
CA LYS A 166 52.46 -10.32 -9.95
C LYS A 166 53.90 -10.13 -9.47
N LYS A 167 54.19 -9.14 -8.61
CA LYS A 167 55.53 -8.90 -8.04
C LYS A 167 55.86 -9.79 -6.83
N ILE A 168 54.86 -10.39 -6.19
CA ILE A 168 55.00 -11.28 -5.02
C ILE A 168 55.10 -12.76 -5.45
N LYS A 169 55.05 -13.04 -6.76
CA LYS A 169 55.17 -14.37 -7.36
C LYS A 169 56.45 -14.45 -8.18
#